data_AF-A0A453F0S7-F1
#
_entry.id   AF-A0A453F0S7-F1
#
_cell.length_a   1.000
_cell.length_b   1.000
_cell.length_c   1.000
_cell.angle_alpha   90.00
_cell.angle_beta   90.00
_cell.angle_gamma   90.00
#
_symmetry.space_group_name_H-M   'P 1'
#
loop_
_entity.id
_entity.type
_entity.pdbx_description
1 polymer ?
#
loop_
_entity_poly.entity_id
_entity_poly.type
_entity_poly.pdbx_seq_one_letter_code
_entity_poly.pdbx_strand_id
1 'polypeptide(L)'
;IYMNEGESWFAIDLHHPSTFSTLAMDHKLKQSVMDDLERFVKRKEYYKKIGKAWKRGYLLYGPPGTGKSSMIAAMANYLKFDVYDLELTEVNWNSTLRRLLIGMTNRSILVIEDIDCTVELMFLEET
;
A
#
# COMPACT_ATOMS: atom_id res chain seq x y z
N ILE A 1 -7.90 -1.96 -9.55
CA ILE A 1 -7.48 -2.41 -8.19
C ILE A 1 -7.52 -3.93 -8.15
N TYR A 2 -6.70 -4.58 -7.33
CA TYR A 2 -6.75 -6.02 -7.07
C TYR A 2 -7.15 -6.25 -5.62
N MET A 3 -8.13 -7.11 -5.37
CA MET A 3 -8.53 -7.55 -4.04
C MET A 3 -8.24 -9.04 -3.90
N ASN A 4 -7.88 -9.50 -2.70
CA ASN A 4 -7.75 -10.94 -2.45
C ASN A 4 -9.12 -11.57 -2.24
N GLU A 5 -9.30 -12.76 -2.81
CA GLU A 5 -10.39 -13.68 -2.43
C GLU A 5 -9.75 -15.07 -2.30
N GLY A 6 -9.74 -15.59 -1.08
CA GLY A 6 -9.02 -16.82 -0.73
C GLY A 6 -7.50 -16.69 -0.97
N GLU A 7 -6.99 -17.37 -2.01
CA GLU A 7 -5.55 -17.49 -2.27
C GLU A 7 -5.10 -16.81 -3.57
N SER A 8 -5.96 -15.99 -4.19
CA SER A 8 -5.73 -15.35 -5.49
C SER A 8 -6.15 -13.88 -5.50
N TRP A 9 -5.63 -13.13 -6.47
CA TRP A 9 -5.97 -11.73 -6.71
C TRP A 9 -7.05 -11.62 -7.79
N PHE A 10 -8.05 -10.78 -7.54
CA PHE A 10 -9.13 -10.50 -8.46
C PHE A 10 -9.10 -9.03 -8.85
N ALA A 11 -9.04 -8.77 -10.16
CA ALA A 11 -9.03 -7.43 -10.69
C ALA A 11 -10.44 -6.85 -10.72
N ILE A 12 -10.58 -5.65 -10.16
CA ILE A 12 -11.79 -4.84 -10.23
C ILE A 12 -11.43 -3.56 -10.95
N ASP A 13 -12.23 -3.18 -11.95
CA ASP A 13 -12.09 -1.89 -12.63
C ASP A 13 -12.63 -0.78 -11.72
N LEU A 14 -11.75 -0.34 -10.83
CA LEU A 14 -11.98 0.77 -9.93
C LEU A 14 -10.83 1.75 -10.12
N HIS A 15 -11.18 2.92 -10.65
CA HIS A 15 -10.27 4.04 -10.82
C HIS A 15 -10.60 5.12 -9.78
N HIS A 16 -9.69 5.32 -8.83
CA HIS A 16 -9.85 6.37 -7.82
C HIS A 16 -9.36 7.71 -8.40
N PRO A 17 -10.16 8.80 -8.35
CA PRO A 17 -9.84 10.05 -9.05
C PRO A 17 -8.75 10.89 -8.36
N SER A 18 -8.32 10.51 -7.16
CA SER A 18 -7.37 11.32 -6.38
C SER A 18 -5.99 11.40 -7.01
N THR A 19 -5.44 12.61 -6.99
CA THR A 19 -4.09 12.96 -7.42
C THR A 19 -3.44 13.84 -6.36
N PHE A 20 -2.12 14.04 -6.42
CA PHE A 20 -1.45 14.95 -5.49
C PHE A 20 -1.99 16.39 -5.55
N SER A 21 -2.50 16.84 -6.70
CA SER A 21 -3.13 18.15 -6.84
C SER A 21 -4.49 18.24 -6.12
N THR A 22 -5.26 17.16 -6.05
CA THR A 22 -6.57 17.15 -5.37
C THR A 22 -6.48 16.90 -3.86
N LEU A 23 -5.33 16.44 -3.34
CA LEU A 23 -5.15 16.17 -1.91
C LEU A 23 -5.03 17.45 -1.09
N ALA A 24 -5.87 17.61 -0.08
CA ALA A 24 -5.73 18.63 0.94
C ALA A 24 -4.75 18.16 2.03
N MET A 25 -3.51 18.62 1.97
CA MET A 25 -2.47 18.34 2.96
C MET A 25 -1.41 19.45 2.94
N ASP A 26 -0.56 19.50 3.97
CA ASP A 26 0.55 20.44 4.01
C ASP A 26 1.45 20.32 2.76
N HIS A 27 1.80 21.46 2.17
CA HIS A 27 2.54 21.52 0.91
C HIS A 27 3.95 20.92 1.05
N LYS A 28 4.63 21.14 2.18
CA LYS A 28 5.98 20.61 2.39
C LYS A 28 5.94 19.10 2.55
N LEU A 29 4.96 18.58 3.28
CA LEU A 29 4.76 17.13 3.41
C LEU A 29 4.37 16.48 2.08
N LYS A 30 3.52 17.13 1.29
CA LYS A 30 3.16 16.67 -0.05
C LYS A 30 4.40 16.53 -0.94
N GLN A 31 5.22 17.58 -0.97
CA GLN A 31 6.43 17.60 -1.77
C GLN A 31 7.44 16.54 -1.32
N SER A 32 7.64 16.36 -0.01
CA SER A 32 8.59 15.38 0.51
C SER A 32 8.22 13.94 0.13
N VAL A 33 6.92 13.62 0.13
CA VAL A 33 6.41 12.32 -0.33
C VAL A 33 6.64 12.15 -1.83
N MET A 34 6.30 13.16 -2.64
CA MET A 34 6.52 13.10 -4.10
C MET A 34 8.00 12.91 -4.46
N ASP A 35 8.90 13.66 -3.80
CA ASP A 35 10.34 13.55 -4.01
C ASP A 35 10.88 12.16 -3.65
N ASP A 36 10.37 11.58 -2.55
CA ASP A 36 10.75 10.24 -2.12
C ASP A 36 10.27 9.16 -3.10
N LEU A 37 9.04 9.29 -3.64
CA LEU A 37 8.51 8.40 -4.67
C LEU A 37 9.35 8.46 -5.95
N GLU A 38 9.69 9.66 -6.41
CA GLU A 38 10.52 9.83 -7.60
C GLU A 38 11.93 9.23 -7.38
N ARG A 39 12.51 9.46 -6.20
CA ARG A 39 13.79 8.88 -5.79
C ARG A 39 13.74 7.36 -5.72
N PHE A 40 12.64 6.78 -5.23
CA PHE A 40 12.44 5.33 -5.20
C PHE A 40 12.46 4.73 -6.61
N VAL A 41 11.73 5.35 -7.56
CA VAL A 41 11.69 4.90 -8.95
C VAL A 41 13.05 4.96 -9.62
N LYS A 42 13.77 6.09 -9.48
CA LYS A 42 15.10 6.30 -10.09
C LYS A 42 16.20 5.38 -9.53
N ARG A 43 15.98 4.73 -8.39
CA ARG A 43 17.00 3.92 -7.70
C ARG A 43 16.92 2.43 -7.94
N LYS A 44 16.05 1.94 -8.82
CA LYS A 44 15.90 0.51 -9.10
C LYS A 44 17.24 -0.18 -9.40
N GLU A 45 18.05 0.39 -10.27
CA GLU A 45 19.37 -0.13 -10.65
C GLU A 45 20.37 -0.07 -9.49
N TYR A 46 20.28 0.96 -8.66
CA TYR A 46 21.12 1.08 -7.46
C TYR A 46 20.84 -0.06 -6.47
N TYR A 47 19.56 -0.35 -6.18
CA TYR A 47 19.17 -1.46 -5.31
C TYR A 47 19.67 -2.81 -5.85
N LYS A 48 19.54 -3.02 -7.17
CA LYS A 48 20.07 -4.21 -7.85
C LYS A 48 21.58 -4.35 -7.69
N LYS A 49 22.35 -3.26 -7.85
CA LYS A 49 23.82 -3.27 -7.72
C LYS A 49 24.29 -3.65 -6.32
N ILE A 50 23.58 -3.22 -5.28
CA ILE A 50 23.93 -3.50 -3.89
C ILE A 50 23.25 -4.77 -3.34
N GLY A 51 22.55 -5.54 -4.18
CA GLY A 51 21.90 -6.78 -3.79
C GLY A 51 20.73 -6.62 -2.81
N LYS A 52 20.09 -5.43 -2.75
CA LYS A 52 18.96 -5.18 -1.85
C LYS A 52 17.62 -5.25 -2.58
N ALA A 53 16.59 -5.70 -1.87
CA ALA A 53 15.22 -5.71 -2.40
C ALA A 53 14.75 -4.28 -2.69
N TRP A 54 14.31 -4.03 -3.92
CA TRP A 54 13.75 -2.74 -4.34
C TRP A 54 12.32 -2.59 -3.81
N LYS A 55 12.22 -2.17 -2.55
CA LYS A 55 10.97 -1.98 -1.81
C LYS A 55 11.00 -0.65 -1.06
N ARG A 56 9.83 -0.05 -0.88
CA ARG A 56 9.62 1.16 -0.07
C ARG A 56 8.33 0.98 0.73
N GLY A 57 8.40 1.24 2.04
CA GLY A 57 7.26 1.18 2.95
C GLY A 57 6.86 2.57 3.41
N TYR A 58 5.55 2.80 3.52
CA TYR A 58 4.94 4.00 4.09
C TYR A 58 3.96 3.57 5.17
N LEU A 59 3.93 4.31 6.28
CA LEU A 59 2.91 4.16 7.31
C LEU A 59 2.08 5.44 7.33
N LEU A 60 0.80 5.33 7.00
CA LEU A 60 -0.14 6.45 7.04
C LEU A 60 -1.02 6.27 8.28
N TYR A 61 -0.96 7.24 9.20
CA TYR A 61 -1.71 7.18 10.45
C TYR A 61 -2.43 8.51 10.70
N GLY A 62 -3.54 8.45 11.43
CA GLY A 62 -4.36 9.60 11.77
C GLY A 62 -5.85 9.27 11.79
N PRO A 63 -6.71 10.19 12.26
CA PRO A 63 -8.15 9.98 12.39
C PRO A 63 -8.82 9.46 11.10
N PRO A 64 -9.93 8.74 11.20
CA PRO A 64 -10.73 8.38 10.02
C PRO A 64 -11.16 9.64 9.25
N GLY A 65 -11.26 9.54 7.92
CA GLY A 65 -11.65 10.67 7.06
C GLY A 65 -10.55 11.70 6.75
N THR A 66 -9.31 11.48 7.18
CA THR A 66 -8.16 12.38 6.90
C THR A 66 -7.49 12.15 5.54
N GLY A 67 -8.10 11.34 4.67
CA GLY A 67 -7.63 11.15 3.29
C GLY A 67 -6.48 10.16 3.11
N LYS A 68 -6.27 9.23 4.04
CA LYS A 68 -5.23 8.17 3.94
C LYS A 68 -5.39 7.34 2.66
N SER A 69 -6.56 6.77 2.41
CA SER A 69 -6.83 5.98 1.20
C SER A 69 -6.77 6.86 -0.07
N SER A 70 -7.20 8.12 0.00
CA SER A 70 -7.01 9.09 -1.09
C SER A 70 -5.53 9.36 -1.39
N MET A 71 -4.67 9.35 -0.36
CA MET A 71 -3.23 9.51 -0.52
C MET A 71 -2.61 8.30 -1.22
N ILE A 72 -2.99 7.09 -0.84
CA ILE A 72 -2.58 5.85 -1.52
C ILE A 72 -2.98 5.90 -3.00
N ALA A 73 -4.22 6.26 -3.31
CA ALA A 73 -4.71 6.43 -4.67
C ALA A 73 -3.89 7.46 -5.47
N ALA A 74 -3.57 8.61 -4.86
CA ALA A 74 -2.73 9.62 -5.51
C ALA A 74 -1.31 9.12 -5.79
N MET A 75 -0.72 8.34 -4.87
CA MET A 75 0.59 7.71 -5.08
C MET A 75 0.56 6.70 -6.23
N ALA A 76 -0.46 5.84 -6.27
CA ALA A 76 -0.67 4.87 -7.35
C ALA A 76 -0.80 5.56 -8.71
N ASN A 77 -1.65 6.58 -8.80
CA ASN A 77 -1.86 7.36 -10.01
C ASN A 77 -0.59 8.10 -10.46
N TYR A 78 0.16 8.68 -9.52
CA TYR A 78 1.43 9.37 -9.80
C TYR A 78 2.50 8.40 -10.36
N LEU A 79 2.61 7.21 -9.78
CA LEU A 79 3.58 6.20 -10.18
C LEU A 79 3.14 5.35 -11.39
N LYS A 80 1.83 5.36 -11.70
CA LYS A 80 1.15 4.41 -12.61
C LYS A 80 1.36 2.97 -12.15
N PHE A 81 1.09 2.72 -10.88
CA PHE A 81 1.24 1.42 -10.23
C PHE A 81 -0.13 0.78 -9.97
N ASP A 82 -0.19 -0.55 -10.04
CA ASP A 82 -1.37 -1.31 -9.67
C ASP A 82 -1.52 -1.32 -8.14
N VAL A 83 -2.75 -1.14 -7.66
CA VAL A 83 -3.06 -1.22 -6.22
C VAL A 83 -3.56 -2.62 -5.90
N TYR A 84 -2.94 -3.25 -4.90
CA TYR A 84 -3.32 -4.54 -4.33
C TYR A 84 -3.78 -4.29 -2.90
N ASP A 85 -5.08 -4.42 -2.69
CA ASP A 85 -5.73 -4.20 -1.41
C ASP A 85 -5.83 -5.55 -0.67
N LEU A 86 -5.09 -5.68 0.43
CA LEU A 86 -5.01 -6.91 1.20
C LEU A 86 -5.97 -6.84 2.39
N GLU A 87 -7.07 -7.58 2.28
CA GLU A 87 -7.95 -7.89 3.41
C GLU A 87 -7.28 -8.99 4.25
N LEU A 88 -6.58 -8.57 5.30
CA LEU A 88 -5.79 -9.47 6.14
C LEU A 88 -6.68 -10.45 6.92
N THR A 89 -7.93 -10.08 7.21
CA THR A 89 -8.87 -10.93 7.95
C THR A 89 -9.28 -12.19 7.20
N GLU A 90 -9.20 -12.20 5.86
CA GLU A 90 -9.45 -13.38 5.03
C GLU A 90 -8.25 -14.34 4.95
N VAL A 91 -7.08 -13.93 5.44
CA VAL A 91 -5.83 -14.68 5.31
C VAL A 91 -5.60 -15.58 6.52
N ASN A 92 -6.07 -16.82 6.43
CA ASN A 92 -6.00 -17.79 7.54
C ASN A 92 -4.62 -18.43 7.76
N TRP A 93 -3.72 -18.38 6.76
CA TRP A 93 -2.44 -19.09 6.83
C TRP A 93 -1.29 -18.29 6.21
N ASN A 94 -0.09 -18.45 6.80
CA ASN A 94 1.15 -17.85 6.27
C ASN A 94 1.45 -18.29 4.83
N SER A 95 1.05 -19.50 4.44
CA SER A 95 1.17 -20.01 3.06
C SER A 95 0.31 -19.23 2.08
N THR A 96 -0.91 -18.84 2.49
CA THR A 96 -1.83 -18.01 1.71
C THR A 96 -1.26 -16.60 1.53
N LEU A 97 -0.81 -15.96 2.62
CA LEU A 97 -0.15 -14.66 2.56
C LEU A 97 1.04 -14.69 1.59
N ARG A 98 1.91 -15.71 1.73
CA ARG A 98 3.09 -15.86 0.86
C ARG A 98 2.70 -15.99 -0.60
N ARG A 99 1.62 -16.71 -0.91
CA ARG A 99 1.15 -16.92 -2.28
C ARG A 99 0.54 -15.67 -2.88
N LEU A 100 -0.24 -14.92 -2.10
CA LEU A 100 -0.72 -13.59 -2.49
C LEU A 100 0.47 -12.66 -2.81
N LEU A 101 1.47 -12.57 -1.92
CA LEU A 101 2.65 -11.74 -2.14
C LEU A 101 3.47 -12.14 -3.39
N ILE A 102 3.54 -13.42 -3.71
CA ILE A 102 4.22 -13.92 -4.93
C ILE A 102 3.39 -13.65 -6.19
N GLY A 103 2.06 -13.66 -6.08
CA GLY A 103 1.13 -13.43 -7.19
C GLY A 103 1.05 -11.97 -7.66
N MET A 104 1.65 -11.02 -6.94
CA MET A 104 1.66 -9.61 -7.31
C MET A 104 2.58 -9.33 -8.51
N THR A 105 2.14 -8.43 -9.39
CA THR A 105 2.94 -7.94 -10.52
C THR A 105 3.98 -6.90 -10.08
N ASN A 106 4.97 -6.65 -10.94
CA ASN A 106 5.88 -5.52 -10.78
C ASN A 106 5.11 -4.19 -10.89
N ARG A 107 5.65 -3.11 -10.29
CA ARG A 107 5.00 -1.79 -10.26
C ARG A 107 3.64 -1.83 -9.54
N SER A 108 3.68 -2.36 -8.32
CA SER A 108 2.51 -2.53 -7.46
C SER A 108 2.68 -1.79 -6.14
N ILE A 109 1.56 -1.39 -5.55
CA ILE A 109 1.43 -0.91 -4.17
C ILE A 109 0.59 -1.94 -3.43
N LEU A 110 1.14 -2.53 -2.38
CA LEU A 110 0.39 -3.35 -1.42
C LEU A 110 -0.19 -2.43 -0.35
N VAL A 111 -1.49 -2.51 -0.15
CA VAL A 111 -2.22 -1.81 0.91
C VAL A 111 -2.62 -2.83 1.96
N ILE A 112 -2.37 -2.49 3.22
CA ILE A 112 -2.83 -3.25 4.38
C ILE A 112 -3.48 -2.21 5.28
N GLU A 113 -4.81 -2.20 5.35
CA GLU A 113 -5.57 -1.29 6.21
C GLU A 113 -5.72 -1.89 7.62
N ASP A 114 -6.10 -1.04 8.59
CA ASP A 114 -6.50 -1.39 9.96
C ASP A 114 -5.59 -2.37 10.73
N ILE A 115 -4.26 -2.22 10.55
CA ILE A 115 -3.24 -3.05 11.22
C ILE A 115 -3.27 -2.96 12.76
N ASP A 116 -3.83 -1.88 13.31
CA ASP A 116 -4.00 -1.59 14.73
C ASP A 116 -5.19 -2.34 15.34
N CYS A 117 -6.31 -2.47 14.61
CA CYS A 117 -7.48 -3.22 15.08
C CYS A 117 -7.20 -4.70 15.33
N THR A 118 -6.24 -5.29 14.60
CA THR A 118 -5.81 -6.68 14.82
C THR A 118 -5.05 -6.91 16.13
N VAL A 119 -4.43 -5.87 16.71
CA VAL A 119 -3.61 -6.02 17.92
C VAL A 119 -4.42 -5.69 19.18
N GLU A 120 -5.32 -4.70 19.13
CA GLU A 120 -6.19 -4.38 20.28
C GLU A 120 -7.19 -5.50 20.63
N LEU A 121 -7.64 -6.27 19.63
CA LEU A 121 -8.52 -7.43 19.88
C LEU A 121 -7.82 -8.56 20.66
N MET A 122 -6.49 -8.71 20.56
CA MET A 122 -5.76 -9.72 21.34
C MET A 122 -5.61 -9.36 22.82
N PHE A 123 -5.77 -8.09 23.20
CA PHE A 123 -5.69 -7.65 24.60
C PHE A 123 -7.05 -7.60 25.30
N LEU A 124 -8.16 -7.64 24.56
CA LEU A 124 -9.53 -7.62 25.11
C LEU A 124 -10.11 -9.02 25.37
N GLU A 125 -9.49 -10.09 24.85
CA GLU A 125 -9.89 -11.48 25.16
C GLU A 125 -9.21 -12.04 26.43
N GLU A 126 -8.33 -11.29 27.10
CA GLU A 126 -7.62 -11.72 28.32
C GLU A 126 -8.12 -11.09 29.64
N THR A 127 -9.30 -10.44 29.67
CA THR A 127 -9.91 -9.90 30.91
C THR A 127 -11.28 -10.50 31.19
#